data_AF-F9GCC4-F1
#
_entry.id   AF-F9GCC4-F1
#
_cell.length_a   1.000
_cell.length_b   1.000
_cell.length_c   1.000
_cell.angle_alpha   90.00
_cell.angle_beta   90.00
_cell.angle_gamma   90.00
#
_symmetry.space_group_name_H-M   'P 1'
#
loop_
_entity.id
_entity.type
_entity.pdbx_description
1 polymer ?
#
loop_
_entity_poly.entity_id
_entity_poly.type
_entity_poly.pdbx_seq_one_letter_code
_entity_poly.pdbx_strand_id
1 'polypeptide(L)'
;MDVQGAFDTVMRNRLVLRLREQGWPDYLARWAGSFMSGRSARVRYQDTVTPSSPLQCGLPQGSPVSPILFLLYTEPIYRLGNPWGRFGYADDTAILSIGDTVDETTAMASSSIAEMVRWGAANGVSFDPKKTEVMHFSRSKLRTAPAVRHGDVEKHPELALRWLGIWLDSRLSFRVHVEKWAAKAKAVAYHLRGLTNTIHGPLPSAVRGAVRACVEPVLLHGSEAWYPGTNRPRWSQPNKDTPSSNQHLIQRMNKALNQSMRAIVPVWKTTPITILHRESGIPPVDQLLEARRLRFSARLKSLDDTHPLVRRAAPPRQPTYHDLIKRKYQAQAESSFRTRLRRTDELLGQCARPKLIQKRFQQEQMPPLQTASKEKTAEAFLRWVKSLDPLTLVVYSDGSLSEKGVASYGFTIHQDDLPIFDGSDRLGPAEVFDAEATGALEGLKAALNLRESATQNIFICLDNLAAATCLQGTPSDSSQHIFLEFQALVTSHGAVQVRWVPGHTDIPGNEQADKLAKAASSLPEPEGARSTLAYLRRIARQKPKDTFKAWWSASAPEQYKRLNLKATIGCPPELSLPRVALHHLLAARSLHGDFAAYHERFDHDDARL
;
A
#
# COMPACT_ATOMS: atom_id res chain seq x y z
N MET A 1 4.92 2.84 -26.27
CA MET A 1 5.05 1.82 -27.31
C MET A 1 4.54 0.51 -26.76
N ASP A 2 4.02 -0.36 -27.61
CA ASP A 2 3.38 -1.62 -27.21
C ASP A 2 3.95 -2.78 -28.02
N VAL A 3 4.23 -3.90 -27.35
CA VAL A 3 4.64 -5.15 -28.00
C VAL A 3 3.42 -5.85 -28.60
N GLN A 4 3.42 -6.06 -29.90
CA GLN A 4 2.33 -6.73 -30.60
C GLN A 4 2.33 -8.24 -30.29
N GLY A 5 1.16 -8.78 -29.94
CA GLY A 5 1.01 -10.22 -29.67
C GLY A 5 1.90 -10.66 -28.50
N ALA A 6 1.83 -9.93 -27.39
CA ALA A 6 2.53 -10.28 -26.16
C ALA A 6 2.23 -11.74 -25.77
N PHE A 7 3.23 -12.44 -25.25
CA PHE A 7 3.25 -13.90 -25.04
C PHE A 7 3.30 -14.76 -26.30
N ASP A 8 2.48 -14.52 -27.32
CA ASP A 8 2.35 -15.41 -28.50
C ASP A 8 3.63 -15.52 -29.33
N THR A 9 4.45 -14.46 -29.29
CA THR A 9 5.66 -14.31 -30.12
C THR A 9 6.93 -14.89 -29.48
N VAL A 10 6.87 -15.34 -28.23
CA VAL A 10 8.06 -15.82 -27.50
C VAL A 10 8.54 -17.14 -28.09
N MET A 11 9.79 -17.17 -28.57
CA MET A 11 10.39 -18.37 -29.13
C MET A 11 11.15 -19.17 -28.07
N ARG A 12 10.82 -20.47 -27.95
CA ARG A 12 11.38 -21.38 -26.94
C ARG A 12 12.90 -21.34 -26.86
N ASN A 13 13.58 -21.61 -27.98
CA ASN A 13 15.04 -21.71 -27.98
C ASN A 13 15.71 -20.38 -27.65
N ARG A 14 15.09 -19.25 -28.05
CA ARG A 14 15.58 -17.91 -27.68
C ARG A 14 15.38 -17.63 -26.21
N LEU A 15 14.22 -17.95 -25.63
CA LEU A 15 14.01 -17.80 -24.19
C LEU A 15 15.03 -18.61 -23.39
N VAL A 16 15.25 -19.88 -23.75
CA VAL A 16 16.23 -20.74 -23.08
C VAL A 16 17.64 -20.14 -23.17
N LEU A 17 18.03 -19.65 -24.35
CA LEU A 17 19.31 -18.96 -24.54
C LEU A 17 19.41 -17.71 -23.65
N ARG A 18 18.36 -16.87 -23.62
CA ARG A 18 18.32 -15.66 -22.78
C ARG A 18 18.47 -15.98 -21.30
N LEU A 19 17.79 -17.02 -20.81
CA LEU A 19 17.92 -17.44 -19.42
C LEU A 19 19.37 -17.84 -19.09
N ARG A 20 20.04 -18.55 -20.00
CA ARG A 20 21.45 -18.91 -19.83
C ARG A 20 22.38 -17.69 -19.87
N GLU A 21 22.19 -16.78 -20.82
CA GLU A 21 22.96 -15.52 -20.93
C GLU A 21 22.80 -14.61 -19.70
N GLN A 22 21.61 -14.62 -19.08
CA GLN A 22 21.32 -13.90 -17.85
C GLN A 22 21.90 -14.57 -16.59
N GLY A 23 22.46 -15.77 -16.71
CA GLY A 23 23.08 -16.51 -15.60
C GLY A 23 22.10 -17.30 -14.74
N TRP A 24 20.89 -17.60 -15.24
CA TRP A 24 19.96 -18.46 -14.51
C TRP A 24 20.46 -19.91 -14.45
N PRO A 25 20.23 -20.64 -13.34
CA PRO A 25 20.56 -22.04 -13.24
C PRO A 25 20.00 -22.87 -14.41
N ASP A 26 20.81 -23.78 -14.95
CA ASP A 26 20.44 -24.53 -16.17
C ASP A 26 19.18 -25.39 -15.98
N TYR A 27 18.90 -25.88 -14.77
CA TYR A 27 17.65 -26.59 -14.48
C TYR A 27 16.40 -25.70 -14.67
N LEU A 28 16.47 -24.40 -14.36
CA LEU A 28 15.37 -23.45 -14.61
C LEU A 28 15.23 -23.15 -16.10
N ALA A 29 16.35 -23.01 -16.81
CA ALA A 29 16.33 -22.81 -18.27
C ALA A 29 15.72 -24.03 -18.99
N ARG A 30 16.10 -25.26 -18.60
CA ARG A 30 15.49 -26.49 -19.11
C ARG A 30 14.02 -26.60 -18.76
N TRP A 31 13.64 -26.23 -17.54
CA TRP A 31 12.25 -26.20 -17.12
C TRP A 31 11.42 -25.23 -17.98
N ALA A 32 11.91 -24.01 -18.24
CA ALA A 32 11.24 -23.06 -19.12
C ALA A 32 11.10 -23.60 -20.56
N GLY A 33 12.13 -24.30 -21.06
CA GLY A 33 12.08 -25.00 -22.35
C GLY A 33 11.03 -26.12 -22.38
N SER A 34 10.96 -26.93 -21.33
CA SER A 34 9.95 -27.98 -21.15
C SER A 34 8.54 -27.40 -21.08
N PHE A 35 8.35 -26.33 -20.30
CA PHE A 35 7.08 -25.61 -20.13
C PHE A 35 6.48 -25.11 -21.45
N MET A 36 7.33 -24.76 -22.42
CA MET A 36 6.88 -24.31 -23.74
C MET A 36 6.71 -25.45 -24.78
N SER A 37 7.11 -26.68 -24.45
CA SER A 37 7.16 -27.80 -25.40
C SER A 37 5.87 -28.62 -25.41
N GLY A 38 5.57 -29.28 -26.54
CA GLY A 38 4.45 -30.22 -26.66
C GLY A 38 3.05 -29.58 -26.56
N ARG A 39 2.95 -28.26 -26.74
CA ARG A 39 1.67 -27.54 -26.62
C ARG A 39 0.85 -27.63 -27.91
N SER A 40 -0.47 -27.67 -27.76
CA SER A 40 -1.42 -27.61 -28.87
C SER A 40 -2.67 -26.81 -28.47
N ALA A 41 -3.39 -26.29 -29.45
CA ALA A 41 -4.61 -25.51 -29.27
C ALA A 41 -5.72 -25.98 -30.22
N ARG A 42 -6.97 -25.79 -29.79
CA ARG A 42 -8.19 -26.01 -30.58
C ARG A 42 -9.21 -24.95 -30.22
N VAL A 43 -10.10 -24.62 -31.14
CA VAL A 43 -11.18 -23.64 -30.94
C VAL A 43 -12.48 -24.38 -30.70
N ARG A 44 -13.23 -23.98 -29.66
CA ARG A 44 -14.60 -24.43 -29.42
C ARG A 44 -15.56 -23.28 -29.71
N TYR A 45 -16.52 -23.51 -30.59
CA TYR A 45 -17.66 -22.62 -30.81
C TYR A 45 -18.94 -23.42 -30.63
N GLN A 46 -19.73 -23.05 -29.61
CA GLN A 46 -20.86 -23.86 -29.14
C GLN A 46 -20.44 -25.32 -28.96
N ASP A 47 -21.05 -26.26 -29.68
CA ASP A 47 -20.77 -27.69 -29.59
C ASP A 47 -19.76 -28.20 -30.63
N THR A 48 -19.26 -27.32 -31.51
CA THR A 48 -18.23 -27.67 -32.48
C THR A 48 -16.84 -27.38 -31.90
N VAL A 49 -15.94 -28.35 -32.03
CA VAL A 49 -14.54 -28.23 -31.62
C VAL A 49 -13.66 -28.53 -32.83
N THR A 50 -12.71 -27.65 -33.15
CA THR A 50 -11.76 -27.88 -34.23
C THR A 50 -10.78 -29.01 -33.88
N PRO A 51 -10.13 -29.63 -34.87
CA PRO A 51 -8.95 -30.45 -34.64
C PRO A 51 -7.87 -29.70 -33.84
N SER A 52 -7.03 -30.46 -33.13
CA SER A 52 -5.92 -29.91 -32.38
C SER A 52 -4.77 -29.51 -33.31
N SER A 53 -4.26 -28.29 -33.14
CA SER A 53 -3.11 -27.75 -33.88
C SER A 53 -1.94 -27.51 -32.94
N PRO A 54 -0.71 -27.95 -33.28
CA PRO A 54 0.45 -27.74 -32.43
C PRO A 54 0.85 -26.26 -32.36
N LEU A 55 1.24 -25.79 -31.18
CA LEU A 55 1.76 -24.44 -30.93
C LEU A 55 3.29 -24.48 -30.87
N GLN A 56 3.95 -23.98 -31.90
CA GLN A 56 5.42 -23.98 -32.01
C GLN A 56 6.09 -22.87 -31.17
N CYS A 57 5.37 -21.80 -30.86
CA CYS A 57 5.87 -20.67 -30.10
C CYS A 57 4.80 -20.13 -29.14
N GLY A 58 5.24 -19.22 -28.29
CA GLY A 58 4.42 -18.46 -27.37
C GLY A 58 4.42 -18.99 -25.94
N LEU A 59 4.01 -18.15 -25.00
CA LEU A 59 3.79 -18.53 -23.61
C LEU A 59 2.30 -18.76 -23.36
N PRO A 60 1.90 -19.75 -22.55
CA PRO A 60 0.49 -20.04 -22.30
C PRO A 60 -0.16 -18.89 -21.53
N GLN A 61 -1.19 -18.27 -22.11
CA GLN A 61 -1.96 -17.22 -21.46
C GLN A 61 -2.71 -17.78 -20.23
N GLY A 62 -2.77 -17.00 -19.15
CA GLY A 62 -3.36 -17.43 -17.88
C GLY A 62 -2.42 -18.20 -16.95
N SER A 63 -1.24 -18.62 -17.43
CA SER A 63 -0.23 -19.18 -16.53
C SER A 63 0.46 -18.06 -15.70
N PRO A 64 0.62 -18.24 -14.38
CA PRO A 64 1.32 -17.27 -13.52
C PRO A 64 2.78 -17.04 -13.91
N VAL A 65 3.41 -17.99 -14.61
CA VAL A 65 4.83 -17.95 -14.98
C VAL A 65 5.05 -17.18 -16.29
N SER A 66 4.06 -17.17 -17.19
CA SER A 66 4.18 -16.55 -18.51
C SER A 66 4.58 -15.07 -18.46
N PRO A 67 4.00 -14.21 -17.59
CA PRO A 67 4.46 -12.83 -17.44
C PRO A 67 5.93 -12.71 -17.06
N ILE A 68 6.42 -13.58 -16.18
CA ILE A 68 7.81 -13.55 -15.71
C ILE A 68 8.75 -13.92 -16.86
N LEU A 69 8.47 -15.03 -17.55
CA LEU A 69 9.28 -15.48 -18.68
C LEU A 69 9.28 -14.45 -19.82
N PHE A 70 8.16 -13.78 -20.07
CA PHE A 70 8.08 -12.71 -21.07
C PHE A 70 8.93 -11.50 -20.70
N LEU A 71 8.93 -11.09 -19.42
CA LEU A 71 9.80 -10.01 -18.95
C LEU A 71 11.27 -10.37 -19.12
N LEU A 72 11.67 -11.60 -18.77
CA LEU A 72 13.04 -12.09 -18.97
C LEU A 72 13.41 -12.17 -20.46
N TYR A 73 12.46 -12.54 -21.32
CA TYR A 73 12.64 -12.58 -22.77
C TYR A 73 12.89 -11.19 -23.38
N THR A 74 12.12 -10.20 -22.95
CA THR A 74 12.15 -8.84 -23.49
C THR A 74 13.17 -7.93 -22.79
N GLU A 75 13.69 -8.34 -21.63
CA GLU A 75 14.66 -7.60 -20.81
C GLU A 75 15.79 -6.91 -21.60
N PRO A 76 16.41 -7.53 -22.62
CA PRO A 76 17.52 -6.90 -23.33
C PRO A 76 17.15 -5.58 -24.02
N ILE A 77 15.87 -5.33 -24.37
CA ILE A 77 15.47 -4.05 -24.96
C ILE A 77 15.74 -2.87 -24.02
N TYR A 78 15.75 -3.09 -22.71
CA TYR A 78 16.04 -2.05 -21.72
C TYR A 78 17.54 -1.82 -21.51
N ARG A 79 18.40 -2.67 -22.10
CA ARG A 79 19.86 -2.54 -22.07
C ARG A 79 20.47 -1.98 -23.35
N LEU A 80 19.73 -1.87 -24.46
CA LEU A 80 20.29 -1.30 -25.70
C LEU A 80 20.42 0.22 -25.61
N GLY A 81 21.36 0.78 -26.38
CA GLY A 81 21.58 2.22 -26.49
C GLY A 81 21.81 2.88 -25.13
N ASN A 82 20.90 3.79 -24.75
CA ASN A 82 20.88 4.47 -23.45
C ASN A 82 19.93 3.73 -22.47
N PRO A 83 20.46 2.89 -21.55
CA PRO A 83 19.62 2.09 -20.65
C PRO A 83 18.83 2.96 -19.65
N TRP A 84 19.36 4.13 -19.29
CA TRP A 84 18.72 5.05 -18.33
C TRP A 84 17.44 5.70 -18.87
N GLY A 85 17.27 5.70 -20.19
CA GLY A 85 16.11 6.25 -20.86
C GLY A 85 15.01 5.23 -21.17
N ARG A 86 15.14 3.95 -20.76
CA ARG A 86 14.18 2.91 -21.15
C ARG A 86 13.43 2.36 -19.95
N PHE A 87 12.12 2.26 -20.10
CA PHE A 87 11.21 1.79 -19.05
C PHE A 87 10.23 0.78 -19.62
N GLY A 88 9.89 -0.22 -18.82
CA GLY A 88 9.01 -1.30 -19.22
C GLY A 88 8.11 -1.77 -18.11
N TYR A 89 6.90 -2.16 -18.47
CA TYR A 89 6.00 -2.90 -17.59
C TYR A 89 5.14 -3.82 -18.44
N ALA A 90 5.31 -5.13 -18.27
CA ALA A 90 4.72 -6.13 -19.16
C ALA A 90 5.03 -5.81 -20.64
N ASP A 91 4.01 -5.64 -21.48
CA ASP A 91 4.05 -5.31 -22.91
C ASP A 91 4.22 -3.81 -23.21
N ASP A 92 3.96 -2.94 -22.23
CA ASP A 92 4.15 -1.50 -22.35
C ASP A 92 5.65 -1.15 -22.25
N THR A 93 6.18 -0.44 -23.26
CA THR A 93 7.55 0.10 -23.30
C THR A 93 7.57 1.61 -23.51
N ALA A 94 8.43 2.33 -22.77
CA ALA A 94 8.64 3.76 -22.89
C ALA A 94 10.12 4.11 -23.07
N ILE A 95 10.36 5.15 -23.86
CA ILE A 95 11.66 5.76 -24.11
C ILE A 95 11.60 7.21 -23.65
N LEU A 96 12.59 7.64 -22.88
CA LEU A 96 12.82 9.01 -22.43
C LEU A 96 14.16 9.49 -22.97
N SER A 97 14.10 10.48 -23.85
CA SER A 97 15.27 11.20 -24.35
C SER A 97 15.34 12.57 -23.68
N ILE A 98 16.52 12.91 -23.16
CA ILE A 98 16.79 14.18 -22.48
C ILE A 98 17.94 14.86 -23.22
N GLY A 99 17.77 16.12 -23.56
CA GLY A 99 18.71 16.94 -24.31
C GLY A 99 18.34 18.42 -24.20
N ASP A 100 19.15 19.29 -24.79
CA ASP A 100 18.99 20.74 -24.66
C ASP A 100 17.98 21.29 -25.68
N THR A 101 17.77 20.56 -26.78
CA THR A 101 16.82 20.94 -27.84
C THR A 101 15.80 19.84 -28.15
N VAL A 102 14.65 20.25 -28.70
CA VAL A 102 13.60 19.29 -29.09
C VAL A 102 14.02 18.49 -30.31
N ASP A 103 14.77 19.09 -31.24
CA ASP A 103 15.26 18.40 -32.44
C ASP A 103 16.26 17.30 -32.07
N GLU A 104 17.18 17.57 -31.15
CA GLU A 104 18.11 16.59 -30.59
C GLU A 104 17.35 15.43 -29.93
N THR A 105 16.44 15.72 -29.00
CA THR A 105 15.68 14.67 -28.31
C THR A 105 14.78 13.86 -29.25
N THR A 106 14.27 14.48 -30.31
CA THR A 106 13.49 13.81 -31.38
C THR A 106 14.36 12.87 -32.20
N ALA A 107 15.57 13.28 -32.57
CA ALA A 107 16.52 12.44 -33.27
C ALA A 107 16.96 11.25 -32.40
N MET A 108 17.25 11.49 -31.11
CA MET A 108 17.59 10.46 -30.13
C MET A 108 16.44 9.45 -29.95
N ALA A 109 15.21 9.93 -29.83
CA ALA A 109 14.03 9.07 -29.69
C ALA A 109 13.82 8.22 -30.95
N SER A 110 13.90 8.81 -32.15
CA SER A 110 13.76 8.10 -33.43
C SER A 110 14.83 7.02 -33.60
N SER A 111 16.09 7.34 -33.25
CA SER A 111 17.20 6.37 -33.28
C SER A 111 16.97 5.22 -32.29
N SER A 112 16.52 5.53 -31.07
CA SER A 112 16.22 4.52 -30.04
C SER A 112 15.08 3.59 -30.44
N ILE A 113 14.03 4.13 -31.06
CA ILE A 113 12.93 3.33 -31.63
C ILE A 113 13.45 2.44 -32.75
N ALA A 114 14.24 2.98 -33.68
CA ALA A 114 14.79 2.21 -34.79
C ALA A 114 15.67 1.05 -34.31
N GLU A 115 16.51 1.27 -33.29
CA GLU A 115 17.29 0.22 -32.67
C GLU A 115 16.42 -0.87 -32.03
N MET A 116 15.38 -0.48 -31.31
CA MET A 116 14.46 -1.41 -30.67
C MET A 116 13.66 -2.22 -31.69
N VAL A 117 13.21 -1.61 -32.78
CA VAL A 117 12.53 -2.30 -33.89
C VAL A 117 13.47 -3.29 -34.58
N ARG A 118 14.73 -2.90 -34.85
CA ARG A 118 15.74 -3.82 -35.41
C ARG A 118 16.00 -5.01 -34.49
N TRP A 119 16.19 -4.74 -33.20
CA TRP A 119 16.37 -5.81 -32.20
C TRP A 119 15.14 -6.70 -32.13
N GLY A 120 13.94 -6.10 -32.15
CA GLY A 120 12.67 -6.82 -32.13
C GLY A 120 12.55 -7.77 -33.31
N ALA A 121 12.77 -7.29 -34.53
CA ALA A 121 12.76 -8.13 -35.73
C ALA A 121 13.76 -9.29 -35.62
N ALA A 122 14.99 -9.02 -35.15
CA ALA A 122 16.00 -10.04 -34.92
C ALA A 122 15.60 -11.04 -33.81
N ASN A 123 14.73 -10.65 -32.87
CA ASN A 123 14.28 -11.44 -31.72
C ASN A 123 12.83 -11.96 -31.82
N GLY A 124 12.15 -11.76 -32.95
CA GLY A 124 10.76 -12.21 -33.14
C GLY A 124 9.77 -11.43 -32.29
N VAL A 125 10.10 -10.18 -31.93
CA VAL A 125 9.24 -9.23 -31.22
C VAL A 125 8.87 -8.12 -32.20
N SER A 126 7.58 -7.83 -32.32
CA SER A 126 7.09 -6.73 -33.16
C SER A 126 6.49 -5.64 -32.28
N PHE A 127 6.61 -4.39 -32.70
CA PHE A 127 6.04 -3.24 -32.02
C PHE A 127 4.95 -2.63 -32.89
N ASP A 128 3.80 -2.32 -32.32
CA ASP A 128 2.69 -1.73 -33.08
C ASP A 128 2.95 -0.21 -33.30
N PRO A 129 3.16 0.25 -34.54
CA PRO A 129 3.33 1.66 -34.80
C PRO A 129 2.08 2.44 -34.44
N LYS A 130 0.86 1.91 -34.64
CA LYS A 130 -0.39 2.64 -34.35
C LYS A 130 -0.54 2.98 -32.87
N LYS A 131 -0.06 2.12 -31.97
CA LYS A 131 -0.05 2.34 -30.51
C LYS A 131 1.15 3.13 -30.00
N THR A 132 2.02 3.62 -30.88
CA THR A 132 3.12 4.49 -30.48
C THR A 132 2.63 5.92 -30.33
N GLU A 133 2.57 6.38 -29.08
CA GLU A 133 2.29 7.76 -28.70
C GLU A 133 3.60 8.52 -28.41
N VAL A 134 3.64 9.82 -28.70
CA VAL A 134 4.80 10.69 -28.53
C VAL A 134 4.40 11.96 -27.78
N MET A 135 5.29 12.46 -26.91
CA MET A 135 5.11 13.75 -26.23
C MET A 135 6.46 14.40 -25.93
N HIS A 136 6.54 15.71 -26.14
CA HIS A 136 7.66 16.55 -25.73
C HIS A 136 7.36 17.26 -24.41
N PHE A 137 8.30 17.19 -23.47
CA PHE A 137 8.22 17.91 -22.19
C PHE A 137 9.21 19.07 -22.20
N SER A 138 8.72 20.29 -21.94
CA SER A 138 9.58 21.48 -21.84
C SER A 138 9.11 22.43 -20.75
N ARG A 139 10.06 23.13 -20.14
CA ARG A 139 9.80 24.22 -19.18
C ARG A 139 9.31 25.48 -19.89
N SER A 140 9.64 25.63 -21.17
CA SER A 140 9.24 26.76 -22.01
C SER A 140 8.18 26.34 -23.03
N LYS A 141 7.45 27.32 -23.57
CA LYS A 141 6.53 27.06 -24.68
C LYS A 141 7.36 26.68 -25.91
N LEU A 142 7.12 25.49 -26.44
CA LEU A 142 7.76 25.03 -27.67
C LEU A 142 7.15 25.77 -28.87
N ARG A 143 8.02 26.24 -29.78
CA ARG A 143 7.61 26.86 -31.05
C ARG A 143 7.26 25.80 -32.10
N THR A 144 8.02 24.71 -32.10
CA THR A 144 7.86 23.55 -32.97
C THR A 144 7.72 22.30 -32.13
N ALA A 145 7.01 21.30 -32.67
CA ALA A 145 6.82 20.00 -32.05
C ALA A 145 7.13 18.94 -33.11
N PRO A 146 8.41 18.71 -33.43
CA PRO A 146 8.84 17.79 -34.48
C PRO A 146 8.35 16.36 -34.21
N ALA A 147 8.08 15.62 -35.29
CA ALA A 147 7.61 14.25 -35.25
C ALA A 147 8.75 13.27 -34.98
N VAL A 148 8.47 12.20 -34.24
CA VAL A 148 9.39 11.08 -34.02
C VAL A 148 9.08 9.97 -35.02
N ARG A 149 10.09 9.33 -35.60
CA ARG A 149 9.90 8.24 -36.57
C ARG A 149 9.84 6.86 -35.89
N HIS A 150 8.82 6.08 -36.22
CA HIS A 150 8.73 4.65 -35.93
C HIS A 150 8.73 3.90 -37.27
N GLY A 151 9.90 3.45 -37.72
CA GLY A 151 10.08 2.92 -39.07
C GLY A 151 9.74 4.00 -40.10
N ASP A 152 8.82 3.66 -41.01
CA ASP A 152 8.34 4.57 -42.05
C ASP A 152 7.18 5.47 -41.60
N VAL A 153 6.71 5.33 -40.35
CA VAL A 153 5.59 6.09 -39.81
C VAL A 153 6.07 7.26 -38.96
N GLU A 154 5.62 8.47 -39.28
CA GLU A 154 5.82 9.65 -38.45
C GLU A 154 4.78 9.74 -37.31
N LYS A 155 5.26 10.06 -36.11
CA LYS A 155 4.45 10.20 -34.90
C LYS A 155 4.53 11.61 -34.37
N HIS A 156 3.42 12.32 -34.50
CA HIS A 156 3.29 13.68 -34.00
C HIS A 156 2.99 13.69 -32.50
N PRO A 157 3.57 14.64 -31.74
CA PRO A 157 3.31 14.78 -30.32
C PRO A 157 1.83 15.06 -30.01
N GLU A 158 1.25 14.31 -29.09
CA GLU A 158 -0.14 14.51 -28.65
C GLU A 158 -0.24 15.52 -27.49
N LEU A 159 -1.47 15.99 -27.20
CA LEU A 159 -1.74 16.88 -26.07
C LEU A 159 -1.61 16.20 -24.70
N ALA A 160 -1.81 14.88 -24.66
CA ALA A 160 -1.65 14.08 -23.45
C ALA A 160 -1.25 12.64 -23.81
N LEU A 161 -0.15 12.16 -23.23
CA LEU A 161 0.35 10.79 -23.37
C LEU A 161 -0.23 9.90 -22.27
N ARG A 162 -0.74 8.70 -22.59
CA ARG A 162 -1.17 7.74 -21.57
C ARG A 162 -0.08 6.71 -21.31
N TRP A 163 0.39 6.62 -20.07
CA TRP A 163 1.38 5.63 -19.63
C TRP A 163 0.96 4.97 -18.33
N LEU A 164 0.79 3.64 -18.33
CA LEU A 164 0.37 2.83 -17.16
C LEU A 164 -0.87 3.38 -16.43
N GLY A 165 -1.83 3.92 -17.19
CA GLY A 165 -3.07 4.51 -16.65
C GLY A 165 -2.97 5.97 -16.20
N ILE A 166 -1.79 6.58 -16.27
CA ILE A 166 -1.57 8.00 -15.98
C ILE A 166 -1.55 8.80 -17.29
N TRP A 167 -2.25 9.93 -17.31
CA TRP A 167 -2.18 10.86 -18.44
C TRP A 167 -1.19 11.97 -18.11
N LEU A 168 -0.16 12.10 -18.94
CA LEU A 168 0.88 13.10 -18.83
C LEU A 168 0.62 14.18 -19.88
N ASP A 169 0.43 15.43 -19.45
CA ASP A 169 0.46 16.59 -20.35
C ASP A 169 1.86 17.20 -20.40
N SER A 170 2.15 18.01 -21.42
CA SER A 170 3.48 18.59 -21.65
C SER A 170 4.02 19.45 -20.50
N ARG A 171 3.14 19.98 -19.63
CA ARG A 171 3.51 20.74 -18.42
C ARG A 171 3.52 19.91 -17.15
N LEU A 172 3.21 18.62 -17.24
CA LEU A 172 3.00 17.72 -16.10
C LEU A 172 2.03 18.32 -15.07
N SER A 173 0.98 19.00 -15.55
CA SER A 173 -0.07 19.59 -14.70
C SER A 173 -1.06 18.54 -14.20
N PHE A 174 -1.13 17.39 -14.86
CA PHE A 174 -2.07 16.29 -14.63
C PHE A 174 -3.54 16.70 -14.77
N ARG A 175 -3.81 17.81 -15.47
CA ARG A 175 -5.16 18.31 -15.69
C ARG A 175 -6.01 17.31 -16.47
N VAL A 176 -5.50 16.81 -17.59
CA VAL A 176 -6.20 15.82 -18.44
C VAL A 176 -6.46 14.52 -17.66
N HIS A 177 -5.52 14.11 -16.81
CA HIS A 177 -5.66 12.93 -15.97
C HIS A 177 -6.84 13.05 -15.00
N VAL A 178 -6.87 14.14 -14.22
CA VAL A 178 -7.95 14.38 -13.25
C VAL A 178 -9.29 14.58 -13.96
N GLU A 179 -9.31 15.26 -15.11
CA GLU A 179 -10.53 15.45 -15.91
C GLU A 179 -11.14 14.12 -16.36
N LYS A 180 -10.33 13.22 -16.95
CA LYS A 180 -10.81 11.91 -17.42
C LYS A 180 -11.30 11.04 -16.27
N TRP A 181 -10.53 10.93 -15.18
CA TRP A 181 -10.91 10.10 -14.04
C TRP A 181 -12.09 10.68 -13.25
N ALA A 182 -12.17 12.00 -13.06
CA ALA A 182 -13.33 12.64 -12.43
C ALA A 182 -14.59 12.49 -13.29
N ALA A 183 -14.49 12.59 -14.63
CA ALA A 183 -15.62 12.34 -15.51
C ALA A 183 -16.11 10.89 -15.42
N LYS A 184 -15.19 9.91 -15.41
CA LYS A 184 -15.52 8.49 -15.24
C LYS A 184 -16.17 8.21 -13.88
N ALA A 185 -15.61 8.76 -12.80
CA ALA A 185 -16.18 8.66 -11.45
C ALA A 185 -17.57 9.30 -11.39
N LYS A 186 -17.76 10.46 -12.05
CA LYS A 186 -19.05 11.14 -12.14
C LYS A 186 -20.10 10.31 -12.89
N ALA A 187 -19.72 9.62 -13.97
CA ALA A 187 -20.62 8.72 -14.70
C ALA A 187 -21.13 7.58 -13.81
N VAL A 188 -20.23 6.92 -13.06
CA VAL A 188 -20.62 5.90 -12.07
C VAL A 188 -21.54 6.49 -11.00
N ALA A 189 -21.24 7.70 -10.50
CA ALA A 189 -22.09 8.39 -9.54
C ALA A 189 -23.49 8.72 -10.09
N TYR A 190 -23.61 9.04 -11.39
CA TYR A 190 -24.90 9.24 -12.03
C TYR A 190 -25.71 7.95 -12.11
N HIS A 191 -25.09 6.82 -12.45
CA HIS A 191 -25.78 5.53 -12.43
C HIS A 191 -26.30 5.18 -11.04
N LEU A 192 -25.46 5.33 -10.00
CA LEU A 192 -25.90 5.12 -8.62
C LEU A 192 -27.04 6.07 -8.24
N ARG A 193 -26.96 7.34 -8.63
CA ARG A 193 -28.03 8.30 -8.37
C ARG A 193 -29.32 7.94 -9.10
N GLY A 194 -29.25 7.39 -10.31
CA GLY A 194 -30.43 6.94 -11.06
C GLY A 194 -31.21 5.81 -10.36
N LEU A 195 -30.54 5.06 -9.48
CA LEU A 195 -31.17 3.99 -8.68
C LEU A 195 -31.78 4.50 -7.37
N THR A 196 -31.70 5.80 -7.09
CA THR A 196 -31.99 6.36 -5.77
C THR A 196 -32.74 7.68 -5.86
N ASN A 197 -33.70 7.89 -4.97
CA ASN A 197 -34.25 9.22 -4.68
C ASN A 197 -34.47 9.36 -3.17
N THR A 198 -35.26 10.36 -2.74
CA THR A 198 -35.55 10.60 -1.32
C THR A 198 -36.38 9.48 -0.68
N ILE A 199 -37.17 8.76 -1.49
CA ILE A 199 -38.15 7.76 -1.04
C ILE A 199 -37.69 6.34 -1.41
N HIS A 200 -37.33 6.13 -2.67
CA HIS A 200 -37.02 4.84 -3.28
C HIS A 200 -35.53 4.62 -3.51
N GLY A 201 -35.15 3.34 -3.57
CA GLY A 201 -33.80 2.88 -3.88
C GLY A 201 -33.19 2.03 -2.76
N PRO A 202 -31.98 1.49 -2.98
CA PRO A 202 -31.30 0.66 -1.99
C PRO A 202 -31.00 1.41 -0.69
N LEU A 203 -30.72 0.64 0.36
CA LEU A 203 -30.33 1.17 1.67
C LEU A 203 -29.14 2.15 1.55
N PRO A 204 -29.18 3.33 2.19
CA PRO A 204 -28.10 4.32 2.10
C PRO A 204 -26.71 3.75 2.44
N SER A 205 -26.61 2.85 3.42
CA SER A 205 -25.36 2.16 3.77
C SER A 205 -24.81 1.29 2.62
N ALA A 206 -25.68 0.61 1.88
CA ALA A 206 -25.30 -0.19 0.72
C ALA A 206 -24.83 0.70 -0.44
N VAL A 207 -25.54 1.81 -0.72
CA VAL A 207 -25.12 2.79 -1.74
C VAL A 207 -23.79 3.43 -1.36
N ARG A 208 -23.56 3.71 -0.08
CA ARG A 208 -22.25 4.17 0.42
C ARG A 208 -21.15 3.14 0.18
N GLY A 209 -21.43 1.85 0.43
CA GLY A 209 -20.54 0.75 0.08
C GLY A 209 -20.16 0.77 -1.41
N ALA A 210 -21.15 0.94 -2.29
CA ALA A 210 -20.95 1.04 -3.73
C ALA A 210 -20.12 2.28 -4.14
N VAL A 211 -20.37 3.46 -3.53
CA VAL A 211 -19.54 4.66 -3.77
C VAL A 211 -18.10 4.43 -3.36
N ARG A 212 -17.86 3.81 -2.19
CA ARG A 212 -16.50 3.48 -1.72
C ARG A 212 -15.78 2.46 -2.57
N ALA A 213 -16.52 1.48 -3.12
CA ALA A 213 -15.95 0.42 -3.94
C ALA A 213 -15.73 0.84 -5.39
N CYS A 214 -16.62 1.65 -5.96
CA CYS A 214 -16.68 1.91 -7.40
C CYS A 214 -16.36 3.35 -7.80
N VAL A 215 -16.60 4.34 -6.94
CA VAL A 215 -16.36 5.76 -7.27
C VAL A 215 -15.02 6.24 -6.69
N GLU A 216 -14.79 6.06 -5.38
CA GLU A 216 -13.56 6.56 -4.73
C GLU A 216 -12.26 6.03 -5.38
N PRO A 217 -12.13 4.73 -5.74
CA PRO A 217 -10.91 4.23 -6.36
C PRO A 217 -10.68 4.79 -7.77
N VAL A 218 -11.76 5.04 -8.52
CA VAL A 218 -11.72 5.66 -9.85
C VAL A 218 -11.33 7.13 -9.74
N LEU A 219 -11.92 7.85 -8.80
CA LEU A 219 -11.66 9.27 -8.58
C LEU A 219 -10.23 9.53 -8.12
N LEU A 220 -9.70 8.68 -7.23
CA LEU A 220 -8.36 8.82 -6.64
C LEU A 220 -7.28 8.06 -7.42
N HIS A 221 -7.58 7.59 -8.64
CA HIS A 221 -6.65 6.79 -9.43
C HIS A 221 -5.33 7.55 -9.63
N GLY A 222 -4.20 6.84 -9.46
CA GLY A 222 -2.88 7.39 -9.69
C GLY A 222 -2.45 8.53 -8.77
N SER A 223 -3.16 8.81 -7.66
CA SER A 223 -2.86 9.97 -6.80
C SER A 223 -1.42 10.03 -6.31
N GLU A 224 -0.80 8.87 -6.07
CA GLU A 224 0.61 8.73 -5.68
C GLU A 224 1.59 9.27 -6.73
N ALA A 225 1.20 9.25 -8.01
CA ALA A 225 1.99 9.72 -9.13
C ALA A 225 1.81 11.21 -9.39
N TRP A 226 0.61 11.78 -9.20
CA TRP A 226 0.30 13.16 -9.61
C TRP A 226 0.13 14.15 -8.46
N TYR A 227 -0.43 13.73 -7.32
CA TYR A 227 -0.79 14.66 -6.24
C TYR A 227 0.44 15.08 -5.42
N PRO A 228 0.80 16.39 -5.38
CA PRO A 228 2.01 16.86 -4.72
C PRO A 228 1.87 17.05 -3.20
N GLY A 229 0.68 16.87 -2.63
CA GLY A 229 0.34 17.30 -1.27
C GLY A 229 -0.12 18.75 -1.20
N THR A 230 -0.50 19.21 -0.01
CA THR A 230 -0.88 20.61 0.27
C THR A 230 0.24 21.61 -0.04
N ASN A 231 1.49 21.24 0.24
CA ASN A 231 2.68 22.04 0.00
C ASN A 231 3.64 21.34 -0.97
N ARG A 232 4.49 22.11 -1.65
CA ARG A 232 5.57 21.62 -2.52
C ARG A 232 6.83 22.50 -2.46
N PRO A 233 8.02 21.92 -2.64
CA PRO A 233 9.26 22.67 -2.68
C PRO A 233 9.33 23.51 -3.96
N ARG A 234 9.94 24.69 -3.86
CA ARG A 234 10.22 25.53 -5.03
C ARG A 234 11.46 25.02 -5.76
N TRP A 235 11.43 24.95 -7.09
CA TRP A 235 12.59 24.54 -7.88
C TRP A 235 13.83 25.41 -7.61
N SER A 236 13.66 26.74 -7.54
CA SER A 236 14.75 27.68 -7.25
C SER A 236 15.17 27.76 -5.79
N GLN A 237 14.32 27.30 -4.86
CA GLN A 237 14.60 27.28 -3.42
C GLN A 237 14.10 25.96 -2.82
N PRO A 238 14.81 24.84 -3.02
CA PRO A 238 14.35 23.49 -2.65
C PRO A 238 14.03 23.28 -1.16
N ASN A 239 14.62 24.12 -0.30
CA ASN A 239 14.43 24.08 1.14
C ASN A 239 13.18 24.86 1.62
N LYS A 240 12.53 25.62 0.73
CA LYS A 240 11.30 26.36 1.06
C LYS A 240 10.09 25.72 0.39
N ASP A 241 9.10 25.39 1.21
CA ASP A 241 7.81 24.89 0.76
C ASP A 241 6.83 26.03 0.47
N THR A 242 6.01 25.84 -0.55
CA THR A 242 4.95 26.76 -0.96
C THR A 242 3.66 25.98 -1.18
N PRO A 243 2.47 26.60 -1.05
CA PRO A 243 1.21 25.92 -1.37
C PRO A 243 1.20 25.35 -2.79
N SER A 244 0.69 24.13 -2.92
CA SER A 244 0.55 23.45 -4.21
C SER A 244 -0.54 24.10 -5.07
N SER A 245 -0.25 24.32 -6.36
CA SER A 245 -1.22 24.84 -7.33
C SER A 245 -2.10 23.71 -7.90
N ASN A 246 -2.89 23.04 -7.06
CA ASN A 246 -3.76 21.92 -7.45
C ASN A 246 -5.23 22.12 -7.08
N GLN A 247 -5.61 23.30 -6.55
CA GLN A 247 -6.98 23.57 -6.11
C GLN A 247 -8.02 23.40 -7.21
N HIS A 248 -7.69 23.81 -8.44
CA HIS A 248 -8.58 23.62 -9.60
C HIS A 248 -8.81 22.13 -9.93
N LEU A 249 -7.84 21.26 -9.67
CA LEU A 249 -8.00 19.80 -9.84
C LEU A 249 -8.93 19.24 -8.75
N ILE A 250 -8.70 19.63 -7.50
CA ILE A 250 -9.53 19.22 -6.35
C ILE A 250 -10.98 19.67 -6.56
N GLN A 251 -11.21 20.89 -7.05
CA GLN A 251 -12.55 21.39 -7.38
C GLN A 251 -13.26 20.54 -8.43
N ARG A 252 -12.56 20.04 -9.46
CA ARG A 252 -13.16 19.13 -10.44
C ARG A 252 -13.56 17.79 -9.82
N MET A 253 -12.71 17.25 -8.95
CA MET A 253 -12.99 16.01 -8.24
C MET A 253 -14.16 16.15 -7.27
N ASN A 254 -14.28 17.29 -6.57
CA ASN A 254 -15.38 17.59 -5.67
C ASN A 254 -16.74 17.52 -6.38
N LYS A 255 -16.83 17.91 -7.67
CA LYS A 255 -18.09 17.78 -8.42
C LYS A 255 -18.56 16.33 -8.54
N ALA A 256 -17.64 15.39 -8.78
CA ALA A 256 -17.96 13.96 -8.82
C ALA A 256 -18.30 13.42 -7.43
N LEU A 257 -17.52 13.79 -6.41
CA LEU A 257 -17.75 13.33 -5.04
C LEU A 257 -19.10 13.82 -4.48
N ASN A 258 -19.43 15.09 -4.68
CA ASN A 258 -20.69 15.68 -4.25
C ASN A 258 -21.91 15.01 -4.91
N GLN A 259 -21.79 14.62 -6.17
CA GLN A 259 -22.83 13.86 -6.85
C GLN A 259 -23.02 12.47 -6.22
N SER A 260 -21.92 11.84 -5.84
CA SER A 260 -21.90 10.51 -5.22
C SER A 260 -22.50 10.54 -3.82
N MET A 261 -22.15 11.55 -3.01
CA MET A 261 -22.75 11.73 -1.68
C MET A 261 -24.27 11.93 -1.77
N ARG A 262 -24.76 12.67 -2.77
CA ARG A 262 -26.20 12.83 -3.01
C ARG A 262 -26.91 11.56 -3.49
N ALA A 263 -26.19 10.56 -4.00
CA ALA A 263 -26.76 9.23 -4.24
C ALA A 263 -26.91 8.46 -2.92
N ILE A 264 -25.98 8.65 -1.98
CA ILE A 264 -25.99 8.01 -0.66
C ILE A 264 -27.11 8.58 0.20
N VAL A 265 -27.06 9.90 0.45
CA VAL A 265 -27.95 10.55 1.41
C VAL A 265 -29.22 11.04 0.69
N PRO A 266 -30.42 10.64 1.15
CA PRO A 266 -31.69 11.02 0.54
C PRO A 266 -32.05 12.48 0.90
N VAL A 267 -31.36 13.43 0.29
CA VAL A 267 -31.52 14.87 0.57
C VAL A 267 -31.79 15.67 -0.70
N TRP A 268 -32.27 16.90 -0.52
CA TRP A 268 -32.51 17.85 -1.59
C TRP A 268 -31.20 18.29 -2.26
N LYS A 269 -31.27 18.71 -3.53
CA LYS A 269 -30.09 19.15 -4.28
C LYS A 269 -29.37 20.34 -3.61
N THR A 270 -30.15 21.21 -2.95
CA THR A 270 -29.74 22.44 -2.27
C THR A 270 -29.06 22.20 -0.92
N THR A 271 -29.13 20.99 -0.35
CA THR A 271 -28.50 20.69 0.95
C THR A 271 -27.01 21.05 0.95
N PRO A 272 -26.52 21.78 1.97
CA PRO A 272 -25.14 22.20 2.08
C PRO A 272 -24.13 21.05 1.94
N ILE A 273 -23.03 21.30 1.20
CA ILE A 273 -22.00 20.28 0.92
C ILE A 273 -21.34 19.78 2.22
N THR A 274 -21.15 20.66 3.21
CA THR A 274 -20.57 20.29 4.51
C THR A 274 -21.40 19.21 5.22
N ILE A 275 -22.73 19.32 5.14
CA ILE A 275 -23.67 18.31 5.67
C ILE A 275 -23.53 17.00 4.90
N LEU A 276 -23.41 17.04 3.56
CA LEU A 276 -23.22 15.83 2.76
C LEU A 276 -22.00 15.01 3.22
N HIS A 277 -20.89 15.66 3.53
CA HIS A 277 -19.68 14.99 4.04
C HIS A 277 -19.94 14.30 5.38
N ARG A 278 -20.57 14.99 6.34
CA ARG A 278 -20.89 14.43 7.66
C ARG A 278 -21.85 13.25 7.54
N GLU A 279 -22.97 13.45 6.85
CA GLU A 279 -24.05 12.46 6.77
C GLU A 279 -23.68 11.24 5.96
N SER A 280 -22.87 11.41 4.91
CA SER A 280 -22.35 10.27 4.15
C SER A 280 -21.15 9.60 4.84
N GLY A 281 -20.50 10.25 5.80
CA GLY A 281 -19.23 9.79 6.37
C GLY A 281 -18.11 9.67 5.32
N ILE A 282 -18.14 10.51 4.28
CA ILE A 282 -17.12 10.60 3.23
C ILE A 282 -16.37 11.91 3.38
N PRO A 283 -15.05 11.88 3.66
CA PRO A 283 -14.24 13.09 3.78
C PRO A 283 -14.14 13.92 2.49
N PRO A 284 -13.82 15.22 2.60
CA PRO A 284 -13.41 16.06 1.46
C PRO A 284 -12.27 15.45 0.62
N VAL A 285 -12.21 15.77 -0.67
CA VAL A 285 -11.24 15.19 -1.62
C VAL A 285 -9.79 15.41 -1.20
N ASP A 286 -9.45 16.58 -0.68
CA ASP A 286 -8.11 16.91 -0.16
C ASP A 286 -7.70 15.95 0.97
N GLN A 287 -8.61 15.65 1.90
CA GLN A 287 -8.36 14.70 2.98
C GLN A 287 -8.26 13.26 2.47
N LEU A 288 -9.07 12.88 1.46
CA LEU A 288 -8.95 11.57 0.80
C LEU A 288 -7.59 11.40 0.11
N LEU A 289 -7.09 12.46 -0.55
CA LEU A 289 -5.78 12.47 -1.20
C LEU A 289 -4.63 12.43 -0.18
N GLU A 290 -4.71 13.18 0.91
CA GLU A 290 -3.72 13.10 2.00
C GLU A 290 -3.75 11.74 2.71
N ALA A 291 -4.93 11.14 2.90
CA ALA A 291 -5.04 9.77 3.41
C ALA A 291 -4.37 8.75 2.48
N ARG A 292 -4.45 8.93 1.16
CA ARG A 292 -3.70 8.10 0.19
C ARG A 292 -2.20 8.29 0.33
N ARG A 293 -1.72 9.53 0.49
CA ARG A 293 -0.29 9.80 0.72
C ARG A 293 0.24 9.15 2.01
N LEU A 294 -0.51 9.23 3.11
CA LEU A 294 -0.14 8.58 4.37
C LEU A 294 -0.07 7.05 4.25
N ARG A 295 -1.06 6.44 3.57
CA ARG A 295 -1.02 4.99 3.27
C ARG A 295 0.17 4.63 2.39
N PHE A 296 0.48 5.46 1.39
CA PHE A 296 1.63 5.23 0.53
C PHE A 296 2.94 5.34 1.31
N SER A 297 3.06 6.32 2.21
CA SER A 297 4.19 6.42 3.14
C SER A 297 4.38 5.13 3.95
N ALA A 298 3.32 4.61 4.57
CA ALA A 298 3.38 3.35 5.32
C ALA A 298 3.77 2.15 4.43
N ARG A 299 3.32 2.12 3.17
CA ARG A 299 3.72 1.10 2.19
C ARG A 299 5.20 1.22 1.82
N LEU A 300 5.72 2.45 1.69
CA LEU A 300 7.15 2.66 1.45
C LEU A 300 7.98 2.13 2.61
N LYS A 301 7.55 2.35 3.87
CA LYS A 301 8.23 1.84 5.07
C LYS A 301 8.23 0.30 5.19
N SER A 302 7.28 -0.39 4.56
CA SER A 302 7.26 -1.86 4.50
C SER A 302 8.14 -2.46 3.40
N LEU A 303 8.87 -1.64 2.63
CA LEU A 303 9.79 -2.13 1.61
C LEU A 303 11.18 -2.37 2.20
N ASP A 304 11.79 -3.47 1.78
CA ASP A 304 13.20 -3.83 2.00
C ASP A 304 14.14 -2.70 1.54
N ASP A 305 15.27 -2.53 2.24
CA ASP A 305 16.27 -1.49 1.97
C ASP A 305 16.85 -1.55 0.54
N THR A 306 16.88 -2.74 -0.05
CA THR A 306 17.35 -2.95 -1.42
C THR A 306 16.33 -2.52 -2.49
N HIS A 307 15.06 -2.30 -2.11
CA HIS A 307 14.01 -1.97 -3.06
C HIS A 307 14.31 -0.63 -3.77
N PRO A 308 14.16 -0.54 -5.10
CA PRO A 308 14.45 0.68 -5.87
C PRO A 308 13.73 1.95 -5.40
N LEU A 309 12.50 1.86 -4.88
CA LEU A 309 11.76 3.01 -4.36
C LEU A 309 12.36 3.54 -3.06
N VAL A 310 12.96 2.69 -2.22
CA VAL A 310 13.65 3.12 -1.00
C VAL A 310 14.87 3.94 -1.38
N ARG A 311 15.67 3.44 -2.33
CA ARG A 311 16.83 4.16 -2.89
C ARG A 311 16.43 5.51 -3.49
N ARG A 312 15.32 5.58 -4.24
CA ARG A 312 14.82 6.82 -4.85
C ARG A 312 14.17 7.78 -3.86
N ALA A 313 13.71 7.30 -2.71
CA ALA A 313 13.14 8.12 -1.65
C ALA A 313 14.22 8.65 -0.68
N ALA A 314 15.38 7.99 -0.63
CA ALA A 314 16.48 8.35 0.24
C ALA A 314 16.97 9.80 -0.01
N PRO A 315 17.40 10.50 1.04
CA PRO A 315 18.11 11.76 0.86
C PRO A 315 19.41 11.54 0.07
N PRO A 316 19.87 12.55 -0.70
CA PRO A 316 21.17 12.49 -1.37
C PRO A 316 22.28 12.28 -0.32
N ARG A 317 23.34 11.57 -0.71
CA ARG A 317 24.45 11.28 0.21
C ARG A 317 25.15 12.60 0.55
N GLN A 318 25.30 12.88 1.85
CA GLN A 318 26.19 13.96 2.27
C GLN A 318 27.62 13.59 1.84
N PRO A 319 28.33 14.47 1.12
CA PRO A 319 29.72 14.20 0.76
C PRO A 319 30.56 14.03 2.02
N THR A 320 31.46 13.05 2.00
CA THR A 320 32.55 13.02 2.99
C THR A 320 33.52 14.16 2.71
N TYR A 321 34.35 14.53 3.70
CA TYR A 321 35.37 15.57 3.54
C TYR A 321 36.30 15.31 2.33
N HIS A 322 36.64 14.04 2.06
CA HIS A 322 37.40 13.63 0.88
C HIS A 322 36.65 13.82 -0.44
N ASP A 323 35.32 13.67 -0.46
CA ASP A 323 34.50 13.91 -1.65
C ASP A 323 34.43 15.40 -2.00
N LEU A 324 34.47 16.29 -1.00
CA LEU A 324 34.48 17.74 -1.22
C LEU A 324 35.72 18.21 -1.99
N ILE A 325 36.87 17.56 -1.77
CA ILE A 325 38.14 17.87 -2.45
C ILE A 325 38.10 17.40 -3.93
N LYS A 326 37.55 16.21 -4.21
CA LYS A 326 37.39 15.69 -5.58
C LYS A 326 36.27 16.39 -6.37
N ARG A 327 35.22 16.87 -5.69
CA ARG A 327 34.06 17.58 -6.29
C ARG A 327 34.39 18.94 -6.92
N LYS A 328 35.59 19.50 -6.71
CA LYS A 328 36.03 20.71 -7.43
C LYS A 328 36.18 20.47 -8.94
N TYR A 329 36.33 19.21 -9.39
CA TYR A 329 36.63 18.92 -10.80
C TYR A 329 35.77 17.82 -11.47
N GLN A 330 34.96 17.02 -10.75
CA GLN A 330 34.13 15.97 -11.36
C GLN A 330 32.77 15.78 -10.64
N ALA A 331 31.70 15.73 -11.43
CA ALA A 331 30.30 15.30 -11.16
C ALA A 331 29.23 16.39 -10.84
N GLN A 332 28.09 16.25 -11.53
CA GLN A 332 26.81 16.92 -11.26
C GLN A 332 26.43 16.79 -9.78
N ALA A 333 26.20 17.91 -9.10
CA ALA A 333 25.71 17.90 -7.73
C ALA A 333 24.38 17.12 -7.64
N GLU A 334 24.30 16.10 -6.78
CA GLU A 334 23.04 15.44 -6.45
C GLU A 334 22.01 16.51 -6.01
N SER A 335 20.88 16.57 -6.71
CA SER A 335 19.90 17.63 -6.48
C SER A 335 19.35 17.57 -5.06
N SER A 336 19.39 18.69 -4.34
CA SER A 336 18.73 18.86 -3.04
C SER A 336 17.19 18.87 -3.13
N PHE A 337 16.63 18.77 -4.34
CA PHE A 337 15.19 18.81 -4.58
C PHE A 337 14.47 17.59 -3.99
N ARG A 338 13.54 17.86 -3.07
CA ARG A 338 12.71 16.82 -2.44
C ARG A 338 11.61 16.36 -3.40
N THR A 339 11.83 15.22 -4.05
CA THR A 339 10.85 14.60 -4.96
C THR A 339 9.53 14.29 -4.26
N ARG A 340 8.43 14.11 -5.02
CA ARG A 340 7.13 13.68 -4.45
C ARG A 340 7.24 12.36 -3.68
N LEU A 341 8.07 11.44 -4.16
CA LEU A 341 8.32 10.14 -3.53
C LEU A 341 9.00 10.33 -2.17
N ARG A 342 10.12 11.08 -2.13
CA ARG A 342 10.84 11.40 -0.89
C ARG A 342 9.94 12.10 0.13
N ARG A 343 9.21 13.14 -0.29
CA ARG A 343 8.27 13.86 0.60
C ARG A 343 7.12 12.99 1.10
N THR A 344 6.79 11.91 0.39
CA THR A 344 5.80 10.94 0.86
C THR A 344 6.41 9.96 1.86
N ASP A 345 7.64 9.48 1.63
CA ASP A 345 8.38 8.68 2.61
C ASP A 345 8.62 9.45 3.95
N GLU A 346 8.81 10.77 3.87
CA GLU A 346 9.00 11.67 5.02
C GLU A 346 7.72 11.94 5.85
N LEU A 347 6.53 11.54 5.39
CA LEU A 347 5.26 11.80 6.13
C LEU A 347 5.11 11.01 7.43
N LEU A 348 5.81 9.88 7.54
CA LEU A 348 5.84 9.01 8.70
C LEU A 348 7.29 8.87 9.19
N GLY A 349 7.44 8.60 10.49
CA GLY A 349 8.74 8.41 11.12
C GLY A 349 9.54 7.27 10.49
N GLN A 350 10.84 7.21 10.80
CA GLN A 350 11.67 6.07 10.40
C GLN A 350 11.35 4.84 11.24
N CYS A 351 11.43 3.67 10.62
CA CYS A 351 11.30 2.37 11.28
C CYS A 351 12.38 1.41 10.76
N ALA A 352 12.60 0.31 11.47
CA ALA A 352 13.29 -0.82 10.89
C ALA A 352 12.48 -1.33 9.68
N ARG A 353 13.14 -1.52 8.54
CA ARG A 353 12.52 -2.03 7.32
C ARG A 353 12.60 -3.56 7.31
N PRO A 354 11.51 -4.26 6.94
CA PRO A 354 11.55 -5.71 6.84
C PRO A 354 12.46 -6.14 5.68
N LYS A 355 13.15 -7.25 5.85
CA LYS A 355 13.87 -7.92 4.78
C LYS A 355 12.91 -8.70 3.89
N LEU A 356 13.17 -8.69 2.59
CA LEU A 356 12.49 -9.57 1.66
C LEU A 356 12.96 -11.01 1.88
N ILE A 357 12.16 -11.80 2.58
CA ILE A 357 12.43 -13.21 2.89
C ILE A 357 11.51 -14.14 2.11
N GLN A 358 12.00 -15.35 1.81
CA GLN A 358 11.14 -16.40 1.26
C GLN A 358 10.09 -16.78 2.30
N LYS A 359 8.81 -16.76 1.90
CA LYS A 359 7.73 -17.22 2.78
C LYS A 359 7.90 -18.71 3.07
N ARG A 360 7.79 -19.08 4.34
CA ARG A 360 7.75 -20.48 4.75
C ARG A 360 6.34 -20.99 4.52
N PHE A 361 6.12 -21.61 3.37
CA PHE A 361 4.89 -22.37 3.11
C PHE A 361 5.09 -23.74 3.75
N GLN A 362 4.63 -23.92 4.99
CA GLN A 362 4.57 -25.24 5.60
C GLN A 362 3.53 -26.09 4.82
N GLN A 363 3.89 -27.33 4.48
CA GLN A 363 3.00 -28.27 3.80
C GLN A 363 1.87 -28.78 4.72
N GLU A 364 2.07 -28.70 6.05
CA GLU A 364 1.10 -29.12 7.07
C GLU A 364 0.52 -27.89 7.77
N GLN A 365 -0.80 -27.86 7.93
CA GLN A 365 -1.45 -26.89 8.82
C GLN A 365 -1.02 -27.19 10.25
N MET A 366 -0.29 -26.27 10.88
CA MET A 366 -0.08 -26.29 12.32
C MET A 366 -1.44 -26.46 13.02
N PRO A 367 -1.57 -27.38 14.00
CA PRO A 367 -2.79 -27.48 14.78
C PRO A 367 -3.13 -26.09 15.33
N PRO A 368 -4.40 -25.67 15.31
CA PRO A 368 -4.77 -24.38 15.88
C PRO A 368 -4.31 -24.34 17.34
N LEU A 369 -3.55 -23.30 17.70
CA LEU A 369 -3.01 -23.14 19.05
C LEU A 369 -4.12 -22.97 20.10
N GLN A 370 -5.35 -22.68 19.67
CA GLN A 370 -6.55 -22.69 20.50
C GLN A 370 -7.56 -23.70 19.95
N THR A 371 -7.84 -24.76 20.73
CA THR A 371 -8.77 -25.85 20.37
C THR A 371 -9.99 -25.93 21.28
N ALA A 372 -10.05 -25.14 22.36
CA ALA A 372 -11.09 -25.19 23.39
C ALA A 372 -11.40 -23.80 23.99
N SER A 373 -12.36 -23.74 24.93
CA SER A 373 -12.68 -22.52 25.69
C SER A 373 -11.49 -22.10 26.57
N LYS A 374 -11.42 -20.83 26.95
CA LYS A 374 -10.31 -20.28 27.74
C LYS A 374 -10.16 -21.00 29.09
N GLU A 375 -11.27 -21.28 29.77
CA GLU A 375 -11.31 -21.90 31.10
C GLU A 375 -10.81 -23.35 31.05
N LYS A 376 -11.32 -24.14 30.09
CA LYS A 376 -10.86 -25.53 29.89
C LYS A 376 -9.39 -25.58 29.48
N THR A 377 -8.94 -24.59 28.70
CA THR A 377 -7.54 -24.50 28.28
C THR A 377 -6.65 -24.12 29.45
N ALA A 378 -7.10 -23.24 30.36
CA ALA A 378 -6.34 -22.86 31.55
C ALA A 378 -6.12 -24.04 32.50
N GLU A 379 -7.16 -24.84 32.78
CA GLU A 379 -7.01 -26.05 33.59
C GLU A 379 -6.04 -27.06 32.95
N ALA A 380 -6.18 -27.29 31.64
CA ALA A 380 -5.29 -28.20 30.91
C ALA A 380 -3.85 -27.68 30.91
N PHE A 381 -3.66 -26.37 30.81
CA PHE A 381 -2.35 -25.73 30.86
C PHE A 381 -1.70 -25.90 32.24
N LEU A 382 -2.43 -25.63 33.34
CA LEU A 382 -1.92 -25.82 34.70
C LEU A 382 -1.57 -27.29 35.00
N ARG A 383 -2.39 -28.25 34.53
CA ARG A 383 -2.04 -29.68 34.62
C ARG A 383 -0.77 -30.02 33.84
N TRP A 384 -0.61 -29.42 32.66
CA TRP A 384 0.58 -29.59 31.83
C TRP A 384 1.84 -29.02 32.50
N VAL A 385 1.80 -27.80 33.05
CA VAL A 385 2.92 -27.20 33.78
C VAL A 385 3.38 -28.11 34.92
N LYS A 386 2.44 -28.65 35.70
CA LYS A 386 2.72 -29.60 36.80
C LYS A 386 3.29 -30.95 36.35
N SER A 387 3.17 -31.29 35.06
CA SER A 387 3.69 -32.53 34.48
C SER A 387 5.08 -32.38 33.87
N LEU A 388 5.63 -31.16 33.83
CA LEU A 388 6.94 -30.89 33.26
C LEU A 388 8.06 -31.43 34.16
N ASP A 389 9.22 -31.73 33.55
CA ASP A 389 10.43 -32.07 34.28
C ASP A 389 10.87 -30.84 35.12
N PRO A 390 11.28 -31.00 36.40
CA PRO A 390 11.69 -29.90 37.27
C PRO A 390 12.82 -29.03 36.71
N LEU A 391 13.64 -29.55 35.78
CA LEU A 391 14.71 -28.81 35.11
C LEU A 391 14.21 -28.02 33.89
N THR A 392 12.94 -28.13 33.51
CA THR A 392 12.34 -27.40 32.40
C THR A 392 12.13 -25.94 32.77
N LEU A 393 12.54 -25.03 31.87
CA LEU A 393 12.25 -23.61 32.00
C LEU A 393 10.94 -23.26 31.29
N VAL A 394 10.06 -22.54 31.97
CA VAL A 394 8.84 -21.98 31.39
C VAL A 394 8.93 -20.46 31.44
N VAL A 395 9.07 -19.84 30.28
CA VAL A 395 9.11 -18.38 30.13
C VAL A 395 7.71 -17.92 29.77
N TYR A 396 7.11 -17.10 30.62
CA TYR A 396 5.88 -16.37 30.31
C TYR A 396 6.25 -14.98 29.83
N SER A 397 5.65 -14.52 28.74
CA SER A 397 5.83 -13.17 28.21
C SER A 397 4.50 -12.55 27.84
N ASP A 398 4.39 -11.25 28.07
CA ASP A 398 3.22 -10.46 27.70
C ASP A 398 3.61 -9.05 27.22
N GLY A 399 2.72 -8.42 26.46
CA GLY A 399 2.84 -7.05 25.96
C GLY A 399 1.68 -6.17 26.42
N SER A 400 1.99 -4.94 26.82
CA SER A 400 0.99 -3.97 27.26
C SER A 400 1.03 -2.70 26.42
N LEU A 401 -0.11 -2.00 26.33
CA LEU A 401 -0.23 -0.66 25.79
C LEU A 401 -1.02 0.22 26.76
N SER A 402 -0.36 1.23 27.32
CA SER A 402 -1.00 2.14 28.26
C SER A 402 -2.04 3.04 27.59
N GLU A 403 -2.90 3.70 28.39
CA GLU A 403 -3.86 4.69 27.89
C GLU A 403 -3.20 5.85 27.14
N LYS A 404 -1.94 6.16 27.47
CA LYS A 404 -1.12 7.17 26.78
C LYS A 404 -0.50 6.64 25.47
N GLY A 405 -0.74 5.38 25.13
CA GLY A 405 -0.22 4.74 23.92
C GLY A 405 1.26 4.35 24.03
N VAL A 406 1.75 4.08 25.25
CA VAL A 406 3.12 3.59 25.48
C VAL A 406 3.11 2.07 25.50
N ALA A 407 3.89 1.46 24.63
CA ALA A 407 4.03 0.01 24.52
C ALA A 407 5.21 -0.49 25.38
N SER A 408 5.01 -1.60 26.08
CA SER A 408 6.01 -2.21 26.96
C SER A 408 5.80 -3.71 27.04
N TYR A 409 6.84 -4.45 27.41
CA TYR A 409 6.79 -5.90 27.58
C TYR A 409 7.23 -6.30 28.98
N GLY A 410 6.77 -7.46 29.41
CA GLY A 410 7.20 -8.13 30.62
C GLY A 410 7.39 -9.61 30.35
N PHE A 411 8.35 -10.22 31.03
CA PHE A 411 8.51 -11.66 31.05
C PHE A 411 8.93 -12.14 32.43
N THR A 412 8.57 -13.39 32.74
CA THR A 412 9.02 -14.10 33.94
C THR A 412 9.43 -15.51 33.56
N ILE A 413 10.51 -15.99 34.15
CA ILE A 413 11.03 -17.34 33.96
C ILE A 413 10.69 -18.14 35.20
N HIS A 414 10.04 -19.27 35.01
CA HIS A 414 9.71 -20.23 36.05
C HIS A 414 10.50 -21.52 35.87
N GLN A 415 10.89 -22.13 36.98
CA GLN A 415 11.43 -23.48 37.06
C GLN A 415 10.73 -24.19 38.22
N ASP A 416 10.23 -25.41 37.99
CA ASP A 416 9.43 -26.15 38.98
C ASP A 416 8.26 -25.32 39.55
N ASP A 417 7.53 -24.61 38.67
CA ASP A 417 6.42 -23.69 38.99
C ASP A 417 6.79 -22.46 39.86
N LEU A 418 8.08 -22.26 40.17
CA LEU A 418 8.58 -21.13 40.96
C LEU A 418 9.24 -20.07 40.07
N PRO A 419 8.96 -18.77 40.28
CA PRO A 419 9.62 -17.70 39.53
C PRO A 419 11.08 -17.59 39.94
N ILE A 420 11.99 -17.59 38.95
CA ILE A 420 13.44 -17.51 39.17
C ILE A 420 14.04 -16.22 38.62
N PHE A 421 13.42 -15.60 37.61
CA PHE A 421 13.94 -14.37 37.01
C PHE A 421 12.83 -13.59 36.30
N ASP A 422 12.78 -12.29 36.55
CA ASP A 422 11.81 -11.37 35.94
C ASP A 422 12.56 -10.30 35.12
N GLY A 423 11.95 -9.90 34.01
CA GLY A 423 12.46 -8.80 33.19
C GLY A 423 11.34 -8.04 32.51
N SER A 424 11.57 -6.76 32.26
CA SER A 424 10.59 -5.90 31.59
C SER A 424 11.25 -4.64 31.07
N ASP A 425 10.78 -4.13 29.95
CA ASP A 425 11.22 -2.82 29.46
C ASP A 425 10.13 -2.16 28.60
N ARG A 426 10.34 -0.88 28.31
CA ARG A 426 9.52 -0.06 27.42
C ARG A 426 10.05 -0.12 25.99
N LEU A 427 9.15 -0.12 25.01
CA LEU A 427 9.51 0.10 23.60
C LEU A 427 9.44 1.58 23.23
N GLY A 428 10.06 1.93 22.10
CA GLY A 428 9.68 3.12 21.35
C GLY A 428 8.24 3.06 20.84
N PRO A 429 7.84 3.94 19.91
CA PRO A 429 6.48 3.95 19.39
C PRO A 429 6.12 2.63 18.68
N ALA A 430 5.37 1.76 19.36
CA ALA A 430 5.08 0.40 18.95
C ALA A 430 3.61 0.02 19.25
N GLU A 431 3.18 -1.15 18.76
CA GLU A 431 1.89 -1.75 19.13
C GLU A 431 2.09 -2.91 20.12
N VAL A 432 1.03 -3.32 20.82
CA VAL A 432 1.06 -4.49 21.73
C VAL A 432 1.71 -5.70 21.06
N PHE A 433 1.30 -6.01 19.82
CA PHE A 433 1.86 -7.10 19.03
C PHE A 433 3.40 -7.08 18.93
N ASP A 434 4.01 -5.89 18.81
CA ASP A 434 5.46 -5.78 18.74
C ASP A 434 6.10 -6.01 20.12
N ALA A 435 5.46 -5.52 21.19
CA ALA A 435 5.91 -5.72 22.56
C ALA A 435 5.87 -7.20 22.97
N GLU A 436 4.81 -7.92 22.61
CA GLU A 436 4.65 -9.37 22.82
C GLU A 436 5.82 -10.16 22.23
N ALA A 437 6.15 -9.87 20.96
CA ALA A 437 7.25 -10.53 20.27
C ALA A 437 8.60 -10.19 20.92
N THR A 438 8.80 -8.94 21.34
CA THR A 438 10.01 -8.52 22.06
C THR A 438 10.12 -9.21 23.42
N GLY A 439 9.03 -9.29 24.20
CA GLY A 439 9.01 -9.98 25.48
C GLY A 439 9.37 -11.45 25.36
N ALA A 440 8.84 -12.14 24.34
CA ALA A 440 9.19 -13.52 24.04
C ALA A 440 10.69 -13.69 23.70
N LEU A 441 11.27 -12.77 22.92
CA LEU A 441 12.69 -12.79 22.57
C LEU A 441 13.59 -12.53 23.78
N GLU A 442 13.30 -11.48 24.53
CA GLU A 442 14.12 -11.09 25.68
C GLU A 442 14.00 -12.11 26.81
N GLY A 443 12.83 -12.72 27.00
CA GLY A 443 12.64 -13.85 27.90
C GLY A 443 13.43 -15.09 27.46
N LEU A 444 13.45 -15.41 26.16
CA LEU A 444 14.30 -16.50 25.64
C LEU A 444 15.79 -16.22 25.84
N LYS A 445 16.26 -14.99 25.56
CA LYS A 445 17.65 -14.59 25.79
C LYS A 445 18.03 -14.71 27.27
N ALA A 446 17.16 -14.27 28.17
CA ALA A 446 17.36 -14.39 29.60
C ALA A 446 17.43 -15.87 30.03
N ALA A 447 16.53 -16.73 29.53
CA ALA A 447 16.55 -18.16 29.81
C ALA A 447 17.84 -18.85 29.33
N LEU A 448 18.33 -18.49 28.15
CA LEU A 448 19.59 -19.02 27.60
C LEU A 448 20.83 -18.56 28.37
N ASN A 449 20.76 -17.45 29.10
CA ASN A 449 21.85 -16.92 29.91
C ASN A 449 21.89 -17.49 31.34
N LEU A 450 20.89 -18.28 31.74
CA LEU A 450 20.92 -18.98 33.04
C LEU A 450 22.00 -20.08 33.01
N ARG A 451 22.52 -20.43 34.19
CA ARG A 451 23.51 -21.51 34.30
C ARG A 451 22.81 -22.84 34.00
N GLU A 452 23.46 -23.73 33.26
CA GLU A 452 22.95 -25.07 32.86
C GLU A 452 21.90 -25.11 31.72
N SER A 453 21.55 -23.96 31.11
CA SER A 453 20.50 -23.89 30.08
C SER A 453 20.74 -24.74 28.84
N ALA A 454 22.00 -25.02 28.48
CA ALA A 454 22.38 -25.72 27.24
C ALA A 454 21.75 -27.12 27.07
N THR A 455 21.25 -27.72 28.16
CA THR A 455 20.60 -29.04 28.14
C THR A 455 19.13 -29.00 28.53
N GLN A 456 18.60 -27.84 28.91
CA GLN A 456 17.24 -27.69 29.42
C GLN A 456 16.24 -27.47 28.28
N ASN A 457 15.05 -28.04 28.46
CA ASN A 457 13.89 -27.74 27.63
C ASN A 457 13.34 -26.36 28.02
N ILE A 458 13.06 -25.53 27.02
CA ILE A 458 12.52 -24.18 27.23
C ILE A 458 11.15 -24.08 26.56
N PHE A 459 10.13 -23.70 27.33
CA PHE A 459 8.82 -23.35 26.80
C PHE A 459 8.61 -21.84 26.85
N ILE A 460 8.29 -21.23 25.71
CA ILE A 460 7.92 -19.81 25.60
C ILE A 460 6.40 -19.73 25.52
N CYS A 461 5.79 -19.11 26.52
CA CYS A 461 4.34 -19.00 26.71
C CYS A 461 3.88 -17.55 26.55
N LEU A 462 2.94 -17.31 25.64
CA LEU A 462 2.35 -16.00 25.37
C LEU A 462 0.89 -16.13 24.97
N ASP A 463 0.07 -15.13 25.29
CA ASP A 463 -1.37 -15.16 25.04
C ASP A 463 -1.78 -14.55 23.69
N ASN A 464 -0.84 -13.89 23.02
CA ASN A 464 -1.05 -13.34 21.70
C ASN A 464 -0.85 -14.38 20.60
N LEU A 465 -1.97 -14.94 20.15
CA LEU A 465 -1.99 -15.96 19.09
C LEU A 465 -1.28 -15.52 17.81
N ALA A 466 -1.41 -14.25 17.42
CA ALA A 466 -0.78 -13.74 16.21
C ALA A 466 0.75 -13.67 16.35
N ALA A 467 1.25 -13.24 17.51
CA ALA A 467 2.69 -13.21 17.79
C ALA A 467 3.25 -14.64 17.87
N ALA A 468 2.58 -15.55 18.59
CA ALA A 468 2.97 -16.96 18.70
C ALA A 468 3.08 -17.64 17.32
N THR A 469 2.09 -17.40 16.45
CA THR A 469 2.09 -17.92 15.07
C THR A 469 3.29 -17.39 14.27
N CYS A 470 3.66 -16.12 14.45
CA CYS A 470 4.81 -15.53 13.75
C CYS A 470 6.16 -16.05 14.29
N LEU A 471 6.26 -16.35 15.59
CA LEU A 471 7.45 -16.95 16.20
C LEU A 471 7.74 -18.34 15.62
N GLN A 472 6.70 -19.16 15.41
CA GLN A 472 6.84 -20.51 14.84
C GLN A 472 6.85 -20.55 13.30
N GLY A 473 6.27 -19.54 12.65
CA GLY A 473 5.97 -19.56 11.22
C GLY A 473 6.73 -18.51 10.41
N THR A 474 6.00 -17.83 9.52
CA THR A 474 6.53 -16.72 8.72
C THR A 474 6.58 -15.45 9.57
N PRO A 475 7.76 -14.82 9.75
CA PRO A 475 7.90 -13.56 10.47
C PRO A 475 7.00 -12.45 9.95
N SER A 476 6.45 -11.63 10.86
CA SER A 476 5.73 -10.39 10.52
C SER A 476 6.68 -9.34 9.94
N ASP A 477 6.18 -8.47 9.05
CA ASP A 477 6.95 -7.31 8.58
C ASP A 477 7.30 -6.35 9.73
N SER A 478 6.41 -6.23 10.73
CA SER A 478 6.66 -5.38 11.90
C SER A 478 7.55 -6.11 12.88
N SER A 479 8.60 -5.43 13.37
CA SER A 479 9.61 -6.03 14.24
C SER A 479 10.19 -7.33 13.69
N GLN A 480 10.30 -7.47 12.35
CA GLN A 480 10.73 -8.72 11.69
C GLN A 480 12.08 -9.24 12.23
N HIS A 481 12.99 -8.34 12.57
CA HIS A 481 14.29 -8.69 13.16
C HIS A 481 14.15 -9.44 14.50
N ILE A 482 13.16 -9.10 15.33
CA ILE A 482 12.86 -9.78 16.60
C ILE A 482 12.46 -11.23 16.34
N PHE A 483 11.53 -11.46 15.40
CA PHE A 483 11.10 -12.81 15.02
C PHE A 483 12.24 -13.64 14.41
N LEU A 484 13.06 -13.03 13.54
CA LEU A 484 14.19 -13.71 12.91
C LEU A 484 15.27 -14.09 13.93
N GLU A 485 15.57 -13.19 14.88
CA GLU A 485 16.52 -13.44 15.96
C GLU A 485 15.99 -14.55 16.90
N PHE A 486 14.72 -14.49 17.29
CA PHE A 486 14.07 -15.55 18.07
C PHE A 486 14.19 -16.91 17.37
N GLN A 487 13.82 -16.98 16.09
CA GLN A 487 13.90 -18.22 15.32
C GLN A 487 15.32 -18.75 15.16
N ALA A 488 16.32 -17.85 15.04
CA ALA A 488 17.71 -18.24 15.01
C ALA A 488 18.15 -18.86 16.35
N LEU A 489 17.76 -18.27 17.48
CA LEU A 489 18.04 -18.80 18.82
C LEU A 489 17.36 -20.15 19.07
N VAL A 490 16.10 -20.29 18.67
CA VAL A 490 15.37 -21.57 18.72
C VAL A 490 16.10 -22.64 17.91
N THR A 491 16.56 -22.30 16.70
CA THR A 491 17.28 -23.23 15.82
C THR A 491 18.63 -23.62 16.39
N SER A 492 19.36 -22.69 17.01
CA SER A 492 20.67 -22.98 17.61
C SER A 492 20.57 -23.81 18.89
N HIS A 493 19.51 -23.63 19.68
CA HIS A 493 19.32 -24.38 20.92
C HIS A 493 18.72 -25.78 20.69
N GLY A 494 17.77 -25.90 19.76
CA GLY A 494 17.13 -27.17 19.40
C GLY A 494 16.05 -27.69 20.37
N ALA A 495 16.02 -27.21 21.62
CA ALA A 495 15.06 -27.63 22.66
C ALA A 495 14.14 -26.49 23.14
N VAL A 496 13.72 -25.59 22.24
CA VAL A 496 12.77 -24.50 22.56
C VAL A 496 11.44 -24.74 21.85
N GLN A 497 10.33 -24.61 22.58
CA GLN A 497 8.98 -24.73 22.05
C GLN A 497 8.13 -23.51 22.41
N VAL A 498 7.37 -23.00 21.44
CA VAL A 498 6.39 -21.93 21.68
C VAL A 498 5.03 -22.55 21.97
N ARG A 499 4.35 -22.07 23.01
CA ARG A 499 3.02 -22.51 23.41
C ARG A 499 2.12 -21.31 23.66
N TRP A 500 0.87 -21.40 23.21
CA TRP A 500 -0.12 -20.39 23.54
C TRP A 500 -0.70 -20.64 24.94
N VAL A 501 -0.93 -19.57 25.69
CA VAL A 501 -1.57 -19.60 27.01
C VAL A 501 -2.82 -18.71 26.99
N PRO A 502 -3.95 -19.09 27.61
CA PRO A 502 -5.10 -18.20 27.67
C PRO A 502 -4.82 -16.99 28.56
N GLY A 503 -4.99 -15.78 28.01
CA GLY A 503 -4.91 -14.54 28.77
C GLY A 503 -6.15 -14.31 29.65
N HIS A 504 -5.93 -13.67 30.80
CA HIS A 504 -6.93 -13.34 31.85
C HIS A 504 -7.65 -14.55 32.45
N THR A 505 -6.89 -15.58 32.81
CA THR A 505 -7.43 -16.83 33.41
C THR A 505 -6.65 -17.28 34.64
N ASP A 506 -6.12 -16.35 35.42
CA ASP A 506 -5.45 -16.60 36.71
C ASP A 506 -4.27 -17.59 36.64
N ILE A 507 -3.59 -17.68 35.50
CA ILE A 507 -2.36 -18.48 35.37
C ILE A 507 -1.21 -17.65 35.97
N PRO A 508 -0.59 -18.08 37.09
CA PRO A 508 0.30 -17.21 37.88
C PRO A 508 1.43 -16.56 37.07
N GLY A 509 2.12 -17.33 36.23
CA GLY A 509 3.22 -16.81 35.39
C GLY A 509 2.75 -15.82 34.32
N ASN A 510 1.59 -16.05 33.71
CA ASN A 510 1.04 -15.12 32.71
C ASN A 510 0.58 -13.81 33.37
N GLU A 511 -0.11 -13.89 34.51
CA GLU A 511 -0.52 -12.71 35.28
C GLU A 511 0.67 -11.91 35.82
N GLN A 512 1.79 -12.58 36.15
CA GLN A 512 3.03 -11.91 36.52
C GLN A 512 3.66 -11.18 35.33
N ALA A 513 3.73 -11.82 34.15
CA ALA A 513 4.21 -11.18 32.94
C ALA A 513 3.37 -9.94 32.55
N ASP A 514 2.04 -10.02 32.64
CA ASP A 514 1.11 -8.89 32.41
C ASP A 514 1.35 -7.74 33.38
N LYS A 515 1.51 -8.03 34.67
CA LYS A 515 1.83 -7.02 35.69
C LYS A 515 3.16 -6.31 35.39
N LEU A 516 4.19 -7.07 35.04
CA LEU A 516 5.51 -6.54 34.66
C LEU A 516 5.39 -5.66 33.41
N ALA A 517 4.68 -6.12 32.38
CA ALA A 517 4.47 -5.36 31.14
C ALA A 517 3.74 -4.03 31.41
N LYS A 518 2.70 -4.04 32.25
CA LYS A 518 1.97 -2.82 32.65
C LYS A 518 2.84 -1.86 33.45
N ALA A 519 3.61 -2.36 34.42
CA ALA A 519 4.51 -1.55 35.23
C ALA A 519 5.60 -0.85 34.39
N ALA A 520 6.16 -1.58 33.42
CA ALA A 520 7.21 -1.08 32.52
C ALA A 520 6.77 0.10 31.64
N SER A 521 5.48 0.35 31.46
CA SER A 521 4.98 1.52 30.71
C SER A 521 5.39 2.87 31.33
N SER A 522 5.79 2.87 32.60
CA SER A 522 6.30 4.05 33.33
C SER A 522 7.80 4.28 33.16
N LEU A 523 8.53 3.34 32.54
CA LEU A 523 9.96 3.46 32.29
C LEU A 523 10.27 4.54 31.23
N PRO A 524 11.48 5.12 31.25
CA PRO A 524 11.92 6.04 30.20
C PRO A 524 11.95 5.33 28.84
N GLU A 525 11.74 6.10 27.77
CA GLU A 525 11.89 5.55 26.42
C GLU A 525 13.36 5.20 26.15
N PRO A 526 13.68 4.02 25.59
CA PRO A 526 15.05 3.67 25.26
C PRO A 526 15.69 4.68 24.31
N GLU A 527 16.98 4.97 24.52
CA GLU A 527 17.72 5.91 23.68
C GLU A 527 17.79 5.41 22.23
N GLY A 528 17.45 6.26 21.27
CA GLY A 528 17.46 5.90 19.85
C GLY A 528 16.32 4.98 19.40
N ALA A 529 15.29 4.78 20.22
CA ALA A 529 14.14 3.95 19.88
C ALA A 529 13.46 4.41 18.57
N ARG A 530 13.15 3.47 17.69
CA ARG A 530 12.49 3.72 16.41
C ARG A 530 11.04 3.26 16.48
N SER A 531 10.18 3.88 15.69
CA SER A 531 8.80 3.41 15.56
C SER A 531 8.75 2.03 14.90
N THR A 532 7.82 1.18 15.29
CA THR A 532 7.54 -0.08 14.58
C THR A 532 6.67 0.17 13.36
N LEU A 533 6.70 -0.77 12.41
CA LEU A 533 5.89 -0.66 11.19
C LEU A 533 4.40 -0.77 11.48
N ALA A 534 3.99 -1.60 12.46
CA ALA A 534 2.61 -1.71 12.91
C ALA A 534 2.11 -0.37 13.46
N TYR A 535 2.91 0.32 14.28
CA TYR A 535 2.61 1.65 14.79
C TYR A 535 2.42 2.66 13.66
N LEU A 536 3.35 2.72 12.71
CA LEU A 536 3.24 3.64 11.57
C LEU A 536 2.00 3.35 10.70
N ARG A 537 1.64 2.07 10.51
CA ARG A 537 0.41 1.66 9.81
C ARG A 537 -0.84 2.10 10.57
N ARG A 538 -0.86 2.03 11.91
CA ARG A 538 -1.97 2.56 12.73
C ARG A 538 -2.07 4.06 12.58
N ILE A 539 -0.97 4.80 12.71
CA ILE A 539 -0.94 6.27 12.55
C ILE A 539 -1.45 6.69 11.16
N ALA A 540 -1.05 5.99 10.09
CA ALA A 540 -1.53 6.25 8.74
C ALA A 540 -3.05 6.04 8.57
N ARG A 541 -3.66 5.17 9.38
CA ARG A 541 -5.12 4.94 9.42
C ARG A 541 -5.84 5.91 10.34
N GLN A 542 -5.19 6.36 11.42
CA GLN A 542 -5.79 7.18 12.47
C GLN A 542 -5.79 8.66 12.11
N LYS A 543 -4.67 9.21 11.60
CA LYS A 543 -4.54 10.62 11.21
C LYS A 543 -5.70 11.11 10.33
N PRO A 544 -6.10 10.41 9.24
CA PRO A 544 -7.24 10.85 8.43
C PRO A 544 -8.55 10.96 9.21
N LYS A 545 -8.80 10.05 10.17
CA LYS A 545 -10.01 10.08 11.01
C LYS A 545 -10.03 11.34 11.86
N ASP A 546 -8.89 11.68 12.45
CA ASP A 546 -8.77 12.84 13.33
C ASP A 546 -8.82 14.15 12.53
N THR A 547 -8.21 14.19 11.36
CA THR A 547 -8.34 15.32 10.42
C THR A 547 -9.79 15.54 10.01
N PHE A 548 -10.55 14.49 9.72
CA PHE A 548 -11.95 14.63 9.34
C PHE A 548 -12.83 15.11 10.51
N LYS A 549 -12.56 14.62 11.73
CA LYS A 549 -13.22 15.12 12.95
C LYS A 549 -12.93 16.61 13.17
N ALA A 550 -11.66 17.01 13.10
CA ALA A 550 -11.25 18.41 13.28
C ALA A 550 -11.85 19.33 12.21
N TRP A 551 -11.85 18.89 10.95
CA TRP A 551 -12.48 19.62 9.86
C TRP A 551 -13.98 19.82 10.08
N TRP A 552 -14.68 18.80 10.56
CA TRP A 552 -16.11 18.90 10.87
C TRP A 552 -16.35 19.87 12.01
N SER A 553 -15.59 19.79 13.10
CA SER A 553 -15.69 20.75 14.21
C SER A 553 -15.52 22.21 13.76
N ALA A 554 -14.65 22.46 12.77
CA ALA A 554 -14.45 23.80 12.21
C ALA A 554 -15.50 24.22 11.17
N SER A 555 -16.06 23.26 10.41
CA SER A 555 -16.90 23.53 9.23
C SER A 555 -18.40 23.25 9.45
N ALA A 556 -18.78 22.75 10.64
CA ALA A 556 -20.16 22.40 10.96
C ALA A 556 -21.06 23.65 10.92
N PRO A 557 -22.19 23.61 10.18
CA PRO A 557 -23.20 24.66 10.25
C PRO A 557 -23.73 24.83 11.68
N GLU A 558 -24.19 26.03 12.02
CA GLU A 558 -24.61 26.37 13.38
C GLU A 558 -25.71 25.44 13.93
N GLN A 559 -26.69 25.09 13.09
CA GLN A 559 -27.75 24.13 13.46
C GLN A 559 -27.20 22.73 13.82
N TYR A 560 -26.07 22.31 13.23
CA TYR A 560 -25.43 21.02 13.50
C TYR A 560 -24.56 21.04 14.76
N LYS A 561 -24.04 22.21 15.16
CA LYS A 561 -23.24 22.33 16.39
C LYS A 561 -24.08 21.96 17.62
N ARG A 562 -25.36 22.35 17.63
CA ARG A 562 -26.32 22.03 18.72
C ARG A 562 -26.61 20.53 18.85
N LEU A 563 -26.45 19.77 17.77
CA LEU A 563 -26.74 18.34 17.74
C LEU A 563 -25.58 17.48 18.28
N ASN A 564 -24.41 18.07 18.56
CA ASN A 564 -23.21 17.38 19.06
C ASN A 564 -22.81 16.13 18.25
N LEU A 565 -23.10 16.14 16.95
CA LEU A 565 -22.83 15.01 16.07
C LEU A 565 -21.35 14.96 15.69
N LYS A 566 -20.69 13.83 15.99
CA LYS A 566 -19.29 13.59 15.62
C LYS A 566 -19.18 13.12 14.17
N ALA A 567 -18.15 13.57 13.46
CA ALA A 567 -17.82 13.05 12.12
C ALA A 567 -17.11 11.69 12.22
N THR A 568 -17.41 10.80 11.28
CA THR A 568 -16.78 9.47 11.18
C THR A 568 -16.49 9.09 9.74
N ILE A 569 -15.34 8.45 9.52
CA ILE A 569 -15.00 7.81 8.24
C ILE A 569 -15.63 6.41 8.16
N GLY A 570 -16.10 5.84 9.28
CA GLY A 570 -16.94 4.64 9.29
C GLY A 570 -18.29 4.89 8.61
N CYS A 571 -19.10 3.85 8.42
CA CYS A 571 -20.49 4.06 7.99
C CYS A 571 -21.25 4.73 9.14
N PRO A 572 -21.81 5.94 8.96
CA PRO A 572 -22.69 6.52 9.97
C PRO A 572 -23.85 5.56 10.26
N PRO A 573 -24.21 5.35 11.55
CA PRO A 573 -25.25 4.40 11.91
C PRO A 573 -26.60 4.78 11.31
N GLU A 574 -26.88 6.07 11.11
CA GLU A 574 -28.15 6.53 10.51
C GLU A 574 -28.36 6.03 9.07
N LEU A 575 -27.28 5.64 8.36
CA LEU A 575 -27.40 5.07 7.02
C LEU A 575 -28.00 3.65 7.00
N SER A 576 -28.25 3.03 8.15
CA SER A 576 -29.04 1.80 8.27
C SER A 576 -30.55 2.03 8.23
N LEU A 577 -31.00 3.28 8.32
CA LEU A 577 -32.41 3.63 8.24
C LEU A 577 -32.94 3.48 6.81
N PRO A 578 -34.22 3.09 6.62
CA PRO A 578 -34.91 3.21 5.34
C PRO A 578 -34.82 4.65 4.79
N ARG A 579 -34.78 4.79 3.46
CA ARG A 579 -34.55 6.08 2.80
C ARG A 579 -35.52 7.18 3.24
N VAL A 580 -36.81 6.86 3.34
CA VAL A 580 -37.84 7.80 3.79
C VAL A 580 -37.57 8.29 5.21
N ALA A 581 -37.28 7.38 6.15
CA ALA A 581 -36.98 7.74 7.53
C ALA A 581 -35.70 8.59 7.62
N LEU A 582 -34.66 8.20 6.88
CA LEU A 582 -33.43 9.00 6.80
C LEU A 582 -33.69 10.37 6.17
N HIS A 583 -34.51 10.44 5.13
CA HIS A 583 -34.86 11.70 4.47
C HIS A 583 -35.46 12.71 5.45
N HIS A 584 -36.49 12.30 6.21
CA HIS A 584 -37.12 13.18 7.20
C HIS A 584 -36.15 13.58 8.32
N LEU A 585 -35.33 12.64 8.80
CA LEU A 585 -34.30 12.94 9.80
C LEU A 585 -33.31 14.00 9.28
N LEU A 586 -32.81 13.83 8.06
CA LEU A 586 -31.86 14.75 7.46
C LEU A 586 -32.49 16.10 7.11
N ALA A 587 -33.74 16.11 6.66
CA ALA A 587 -34.51 17.33 6.42
C ALA A 587 -34.66 18.13 7.73
N ALA A 588 -35.06 17.47 8.83
CA ALA A 588 -35.19 18.10 10.14
C ALA A 588 -33.85 18.65 10.66
N ARG A 589 -32.75 17.89 10.53
CA ARG A 589 -31.41 18.34 10.96
C ARG A 589 -30.87 19.50 10.11
N SER A 590 -31.10 19.43 8.81
CA SER A 590 -30.56 20.42 7.87
C SER A 590 -31.44 21.65 7.70
N LEU A 591 -32.70 21.60 8.11
CA LEU A 591 -33.74 22.59 7.76
C LEU A 591 -33.90 22.76 6.24
N HIS A 592 -33.52 21.74 5.46
CA HIS A 592 -33.71 21.68 4.02
C HIS A 592 -34.70 20.56 3.72
N GLY A 593 -35.97 20.93 3.61
CA GLY A 593 -37.10 20.04 3.47
C GLY A 593 -38.35 20.82 3.10
N ASP A 594 -39.46 20.11 2.97
CA ASP A 594 -40.79 20.69 2.73
C ASP A 594 -41.31 21.34 4.02
N PHE A 595 -40.78 22.52 4.34
CA PHE A 595 -41.08 23.30 5.54
C PHE A 595 -41.38 24.75 5.13
N ALA A 596 -42.29 25.44 5.82
CA ALA A 596 -42.65 26.83 5.54
C ALA A 596 -41.42 27.74 5.38
N ALA A 597 -40.51 27.68 6.35
CA ALA A 597 -39.26 28.46 6.35
C ALA A 597 -38.32 28.12 5.18
N TYR A 598 -38.40 26.93 4.57
CA TYR A 598 -37.63 26.58 3.38
C TYR A 598 -38.26 27.20 2.12
N HIS A 599 -39.58 27.14 1.99
CA HIS A 599 -40.30 27.74 0.86
C HIS A 599 -40.21 29.27 0.85
N GLU A 600 -40.31 29.91 2.02
CA GLU A 600 -40.06 31.35 2.20
C GLU A 600 -38.63 31.74 1.83
N ARG A 601 -37.64 30.93 2.23
CA ARG A 601 -36.22 31.23 1.96
C ARG A 601 -35.87 31.17 0.46
N PHE A 602 -36.57 30.36 -0.32
CA PHE A 602 -36.28 30.13 -1.74
C PHE A 602 -37.37 30.69 -2.68
N ASP A 603 -38.31 31.49 -2.16
CA ASP A 603 -39.34 32.19 -2.92
C ASP A 603 -40.21 31.24 -3.76
N HIS A 604 -40.72 30.18 -3.12
CA HIS A 604 -41.60 29.20 -3.76
C HIS A 604 -43.07 29.57 -3.52
N ASP A 605 -43.66 30.35 -4.41
CA ASP A 605 -45.04 30.87 -4.30
C ASP A 605 -46.14 29.79 -4.39
N ASP A 606 -45.85 28.65 -5.04
CA ASP A 606 -46.84 27.59 -5.32
C ASP A 606 -46.88 26.46 -4.27
N ALA A 607 -46.16 26.59 -3.16
CA ALA A 607 -46.04 25.53 -2.16
C ALA A 607 -47.27 25.47 -1.24
N ARG A 608 -48.11 24.44 -1.41
CA ARG A 608 -49.17 24.10 -0.45
C ARG A 608 -48.54 23.35 0.73
N LEU A 609 -48.24 24.08 1.79
CA LEU A 609 -47.71 23.54 3.05
C LEU A 609 -48.69 22.60 3.77
#